data_AF-A0A1I8JMA1-F1
#
_entry.id   AF-A0A1I8JMA1-F1
#
_cell.length_a   1.000
_cell.length_b   1.000
_cell.length_c   1.000
_cell.angle_alpha   90.00
_cell.angle_beta   90.00
_cell.angle_gamma   90.00
#
_symmetry.space_group_name_H-M   'P 1'
#
loop_
_entity.id
_entity.type
_entity.pdbx_description
1 polymer ?
#
loop_
_entity_poly.entity_id
_entity_poly.type
_entity_poly.pdbx_seq_one_letter_code
_entity_poly.pdbx_strand_id
1 'polypeptide(L)'
;DAQIKDLFRKLEDKTGLKPGAYQMVYVSKTIDFEQHKDKHLTEFHLENHSNLFMELDDCVELTDLPDMITWDDDKDGKRAKMPCGHAIGPESLTSYCHSLLDTGRYRFLCPWVDPANAGVGCPAEWDFVIVRRLAVLTDAEKREFERKISENYLRRA
;
A
#
# COMPACT_ATOMS: atom_id res chain seq x y z
N ASP A 1 -18.76 6.74 29.07
CA ASP A 1 -17.49 6.49 28.39
C ASP A 1 -17.77 6.19 26.92
N ALA A 2 -17.00 6.75 26.00
CA ALA A 2 -17.24 6.56 24.56
C ALA A 2 -16.53 5.30 24.05
N GLN A 3 -17.07 4.68 23.01
CA GLN A 3 -16.53 3.45 22.46
C GLN A 3 -15.54 3.73 21.32
N ILE A 4 -14.70 2.76 20.99
CA ILE A 4 -13.77 2.84 19.85
C ILE A 4 -14.54 3.17 18.55
N LYS A 5 -15.73 2.60 18.33
CA LYS A 5 -16.55 2.93 17.14
C LYS A 5 -16.91 4.42 17.02
N ASP A 6 -17.09 5.11 18.15
CA ASP A 6 -17.38 6.55 18.15
C ASP A 6 -16.16 7.37 17.74
N LEU A 7 -14.96 6.90 18.09
CA LEU A 7 -13.70 7.50 17.67
C LEU A 7 -13.48 7.30 16.16
N PHE A 8 -13.64 6.08 15.66
CA PHE A 8 -13.50 5.79 14.22
C PHE A 8 -14.51 6.56 13.36
N ARG A 9 -15.76 6.70 13.81
CA ARG A 9 -16.76 7.55 13.11
C ARG A 9 -16.30 9.01 13.01
N LYS A 10 -15.77 9.58 14.10
CA LYS A 10 -15.24 10.95 14.09
C LYS A 10 -14.02 11.10 13.19
N LEU A 11 -13.21 10.05 13.06
CA LEU A 11 -12.07 10.05 12.16
C LEU A 11 -12.52 9.96 10.71
N GLU A 12 -13.48 9.09 10.38
CA GLU A 12 -14.11 9.03 9.05
C GLU A 12 -14.68 10.39 8.64
N ASP A 13 -15.41 11.09 9.54
CA ASP A 13 -15.94 12.43 9.27
C ASP A 13 -14.84 13.48 8.98
N LYS A 14 -13.64 13.30 9.56
CA LYS A 14 -12.52 14.24 9.41
C LYS A 14 -11.59 13.93 8.25
N THR A 15 -11.34 12.66 7.98
CA THR A 15 -10.35 12.18 7.01
C THR A 15 -10.97 11.65 5.72
N GLY A 16 -12.25 11.27 5.76
CA GLY A 16 -12.94 10.56 4.68
C GLY A 16 -12.55 9.08 4.57
N LEU A 17 -11.71 8.57 5.49
CA LEU A 17 -11.26 7.18 5.46
C LEU A 17 -12.24 6.27 6.21
N LYS A 18 -12.66 5.19 5.55
CA LYS A 18 -13.56 4.21 6.15
C LYS A 18 -12.84 3.41 7.25
N PRO A 19 -13.54 3.06 8.34
CA PRO A 19 -13.02 2.12 9.33
C PRO A 19 -12.62 0.80 8.66
N GLY A 20 -11.44 0.27 9.01
CA GLY A 20 -10.85 -0.92 8.37
C GLY A 20 -9.87 -0.63 7.23
N ALA A 21 -9.78 0.62 6.74
CA ALA A 21 -8.70 1.06 5.85
C ALA A 21 -7.45 1.55 6.62
N TYR A 22 -7.51 1.51 7.95
CA TYR A 22 -6.43 1.93 8.83
C TYR A 22 -6.59 1.31 10.21
N GLN A 23 -5.46 1.11 10.86
CA GLN A 23 -5.37 0.82 12.28
C GLN A 23 -4.82 2.04 13.02
N MET A 24 -5.27 2.24 14.26
CA MET A 24 -4.71 3.30 15.10
C MET A 24 -3.66 2.72 16.03
N VAL A 25 -2.60 3.48 16.27
CA VAL A 25 -1.59 3.17 17.27
C VAL A 25 -1.62 4.25 18.33
N TYR A 26 -1.84 3.84 19.58
CA TYR A 26 -1.76 4.69 20.76
C TYR A 26 -0.70 4.15 21.70
N VAL A 27 0.34 4.96 21.94
CA VAL A 27 1.53 4.57 22.71
C VAL A 27 2.18 3.32 22.10
N SER A 28 1.85 2.13 22.59
CA SER A 28 2.33 0.83 22.10
C SER A 28 1.21 -0.15 21.76
N LYS A 29 -0.04 0.32 21.77
CA LYS A 29 -1.24 -0.49 21.51
C LYS A 29 -1.77 -0.20 20.12
N THR A 30 -1.93 -1.26 19.34
CA THR A 30 -2.66 -1.21 18.07
C THR A 30 -4.16 -1.41 18.33
N ILE A 31 -4.97 -0.54 17.73
CA ILE A 31 -6.42 -0.50 17.83
C ILE A 31 -6.96 -0.70 16.42
N ASP A 32 -7.23 -1.95 16.09
CA ASP A 32 -8.00 -2.34 14.91
C ASP A 32 -9.50 -2.12 15.12
N PHE A 33 -10.22 -1.67 14.08
CA PHE A 33 -11.65 -1.38 14.18
C PHE A 33 -12.47 -2.64 14.44
N GLU A 34 -12.28 -3.71 13.67
CA GLU A 34 -13.13 -4.91 13.78
C GLU A 34 -12.93 -5.64 15.11
N GLN A 35 -11.70 -5.67 15.61
CA GLN A 35 -11.38 -6.30 16.90
C GLN A 35 -11.84 -5.47 18.11
N HIS A 36 -12.02 -4.15 17.95
CA HIS A 36 -12.15 -3.26 19.10
C HIS A 36 -13.37 -2.33 19.08
N LYS A 37 -14.21 -2.33 18.03
CA LYS A 37 -15.36 -1.42 17.87
C LYS A 37 -16.26 -1.29 19.11
N ASP A 38 -16.46 -2.39 19.84
CA ASP A 38 -17.34 -2.42 21.01
C ASP A 38 -16.62 -2.16 22.34
N LYS A 39 -15.28 -2.06 22.33
CA LYS A 39 -14.49 -1.73 23.51
C LYS A 39 -14.57 -0.25 23.84
N HIS A 40 -14.37 0.03 25.12
CA HIS A 40 -14.38 1.36 25.70
C HIS A 40 -13.03 2.08 25.53
N LEU A 41 -13.03 3.38 25.28
CA LEU A 41 -11.79 4.17 25.12
C LEU A 41 -10.92 4.11 26.39
N THR A 42 -11.56 4.03 27.56
CA THR A 42 -10.85 3.90 28.84
C THR A 42 -10.06 2.60 28.97
N GLU A 43 -10.46 1.52 28.30
CA GLU A 43 -9.69 0.26 28.29
C GLU A 43 -8.31 0.46 27.64
N PHE A 44 -8.24 1.36 26.67
CA PHE A 44 -7.00 1.75 26.01
C PHE A 44 -6.28 2.89 26.70
N HIS A 45 -6.88 3.48 27.76
CA HIS A 45 -6.39 4.65 28.47
C HIS A 45 -6.28 5.87 27.54
N LEU A 46 -7.24 5.99 26.63
CA LEU A 46 -7.37 7.13 25.72
C LEU A 46 -8.08 8.27 26.43
N GLU A 47 -7.36 9.36 26.64
CA GLU A 47 -7.86 10.60 27.23
C GLU A 47 -8.05 11.70 26.17
N ASN A 48 -8.73 12.78 26.56
CA ASN A 48 -8.79 13.97 25.71
C ASN A 48 -7.38 14.49 25.41
N HIS A 49 -7.13 14.89 24.16
CA HIS A 49 -5.82 15.31 23.65
C HIS A 49 -4.75 14.20 23.53
N SER A 50 -5.15 12.93 23.58
CA SER A 50 -4.27 11.82 23.24
C SER A 50 -3.81 11.91 21.78
N ASN A 51 -2.51 11.66 21.55
CA ASN A 51 -1.96 11.56 20.20
C ASN A 51 -2.16 10.14 19.66
N LEU A 52 -2.94 10.03 18.60
CA LEU A 52 -3.20 8.78 17.88
C LEU A 52 -2.38 8.81 16.58
N PHE A 53 -1.59 7.78 16.35
CA PHE A 53 -0.98 7.54 15.05
C PHE A 53 -1.94 6.71 14.22
N MET A 54 -2.18 7.13 12.98
CA MET A 54 -3.00 6.38 12.03
C MET A 54 -2.06 5.67 11.07
N GLU A 55 -2.09 4.35 11.07
CA GLU A 55 -1.37 3.52 10.12
C GLU A 55 -2.38 3.04 9.09
N LEU A 56 -2.23 3.51 7.86
CA LEU A 56 -3.09 3.12 6.75
C LEU A 56 -2.90 1.63 6.50
N ASP A 57 -3.99 0.89 6.63
CA ASP A 57 -4.07 -0.47 6.19
C ASP A 57 -4.48 -0.37 4.73
N ASP A 58 -3.50 -0.09 3.86
CA ASP A 58 -3.73 -0.02 2.42
C ASP A 58 -4.28 -1.37 1.97
N CYS A 59 -5.61 -1.48 1.91
CA CYS A 59 -6.32 -2.68 1.55
C CYS A 59 -5.82 -3.11 0.17
N VAL A 60 -5.12 -4.23 0.13
CA VAL A 60 -4.73 -4.86 -1.12
C VAL A 60 -6.01 -5.40 -1.77
N GLU A 61 -6.60 -4.61 -2.66
CA GLU A 61 -7.71 -5.08 -3.48
C GLU A 61 -7.17 -6.11 -4.47
N LEU A 62 -7.61 -7.36 -4.34
CA LEU A 62 -7.34 -8.39 -5.34
C LEU A 62 -8.32 -8.24 -6.49
N THR A 63 -7.86 -8.50 -7.70
CA THR A 63 -8.66 -8.34 -8.91
C THR A 63 -8.37 -9.43 -9.93
N ASP A 64 -9.40 -9.75 -10.74
CA ASP A 64 -9.32 -10.68 -11.87
C ASP A 64 -8.96 -9.96 -13.18
N LEU A 65 -8.62 -8.67 -13.12
CA LEU A 65 -8.09 -7.95 -14.28
C LEU A 65 -6.74 -8.56 -14.71
N PRO A 66 -6.42 -8.57 -16.02
CA PRO A 66 -5.18 -9.15 -16.51
C PRO A 66 -3.95 -8.40 -15.97
N ASP A 67 -2.85 -9.14 -15.84
CA ASP A 67 -1.55 -8.57 -15.46
C ASP A 67 -1.11 -7.53 -16.50
N MET A 68 -0.80 -6.32 -16.07
CA MET A 68 -0.48 -5.22 -16.98
C MET A 68 0.85 -5.39 -17.76
N ILE A 69 1.71 -6.32 -17.37
CA ILE A 69 2.99 -6.63 -18.04
C ILE A 69 2.86 -7.87 -18.91
N THR A 70 2.38 -8.98 -18.32
CA THR A 70 2.32 -10.27 -19.02
C THR A 70 1.04 -10.44 -19.82
N TRP A 71 0.01 -9.62 -19.56
CA TRP A 71 -1.36 -9.76 -20.08
C TRP A 71 -2.03 -11.09 -19.73
N ASP A 72 -1.45 -11.81 -18.76
CA ASP A 72 -2.00 -13.05 -18.25
C ASP A 72 -3.31 -12.76 -17.49
N ASP A 73 -4.37 -13.48 -17.85
CA ASP A 73 -5.71 -13.38 -17.30
C ASP A 73 -6.12 -14.66 -16.54
N ASP A 74 -5.16 -15.51 -16.17
CA ASP A 74 -5.42 -16.70 -15.37
C ASP A 74 -6.25 -16.35 -14.13
N LYS A 75 -7.42 -16.96 -14.03
CA LYS A 75 -8.42 -16.72 -12.98
C LYS A 75 -8.00 -17.31 -11.64
N ASP A 76 -7.07 -18.26 -11.65
CA ASP A 76 -6.51 -18.84 -10.44
C ASP A 76 -5.38 -17.98 -9.87
N GLY A 77 -4.76 -17.13 -10.71
CA GLY A 77 -3.73 -16.17 -10.31
C GLY A 77 -4.33 -14.88 -9.75
N LYS A 78 -4.25 -14.70 -8.42
CA LYS A 78 -4.70 -13.43 -7.80
C LYS A 78 -3.71 -12.31 -8.04
N ARG A 79 -4.19 -11.18 -8.56
CA ARG A 79 -3.38 -9.98 -8.86
C ARG A 79 -3.76 -8.85 -7.92
N ALA A 80 -2.77 -8.03 -7.56
CA ALA A 80 -3.01 -6.84 -6.76
C ALA A 80 -3.45 -5.69 -7.67
N LYS A 81 -4.52 -5.00 -7.29
CA LYS A 81 -4.99 -3.78 -7.94
C LYS A 81 -4.25 -2.59 -7.34
N MET A 82 -3.47 -1.93 -8.17
CA MET A 82 -2.70 -0.75 -7.80
C MET A 82 -3.62 0.47 -7.62
N PRO A 83 -3.19 1.53 -6.90
CA PRO A 83 -4.00 2.75 -6.72
C PRO A 83 -4.42 3.43 -8.03
N CYS A 84 -3.66 3.23 -9.11
CA CYS A 84 -4.00 3.71 -10.45
C CYS A 84 -5.11 2.88 -11.15
N GLY A 85 -5.58 1.80 -10.54
CA GLY A 85 -6.63 0.91 -11.04
C GLY A 85 -6.13 -0.29 -11.86
N HIS A 86 -4.85 -0.32 -12.25
CA HIS A 86 -4.27 -1.43 -13.02
C HIS A 86 -3.85 -2.60 -12.11
N ALA A 87 -3.90 -3.81 -12.66
CA ALA A 87 -3.57 -5.04 -11.95
C ALA A 87 -2.18 -5.57 -12.29
N ILE A 88 -1.49 -6.11 -11.29
CA ILE A 88 -0.20 -6.76 -11.49
C ILE A 88 -0.07 -7.97 -10.56
N GLY A 89 0.46 -9.06 -11.10
CA GLY A 89 0.80 -10.26 -10.33
C GLY A 89 1.97 -9.98 -9.38
N PRO A 90 2.01 -10.62 -8.20
CA PRO A 90 3.09 -10.44 -7.24
C PRO A 90 4.49 -10.72 -7.82
N GLU A 91 4.63 -11.76 -8.65
CA GLU A 91 5.88 -12.12 -9.32
C GLU A 91 6.30 -11.10 -10.37
N SER A 92 5.33 -10.63 -11.19
CA SER A 92 5.52 -9.57 -12.19
C SER A 92 5.97 -8.27 -11.52
N LEU A 93 5.34 -7.91 -10.40
CA LEU A 93 5.68 -6.71 -9.63
C LEU A 93 7.11 -6.79 -9.09
N THR A 94 7.47 -7.90 -8.45
CA THR A 94 8.85 -8.10 -7.96
C THR A 94 9.86 -7.96 -9.10
N SER A 95 9.65 -8.67 -10.20
CA SER A 95 10.57 -8.67 -11.36
C SER A 95 10.70 -7.28 -11.98
N TYR A 96 9.59 -6.55 -12.11
CA TYR A 96 9.57 -5.19 -12.64
C TYR A 96 10.35 -4.23 -11.74
N CYS A 97 10.12 -4.29 -10.42
CA CYS A 97 10.82 -3.43 -9.47
C CYS A 97 12.33 -3.69 -9.46
N HIS A 98 12.76 -4.96 -9.55
CA HIS A 98 14.17 -5.30 -9.74
C HIS A 98 14.75 -4.60 -10.99
N SER A 99 14.08 -4.75 -12.14
CA SER A 99 14.53 -4.15 -13.40
C SER A 99 14.65 -2.62 -13.33
N LEU A 100 13.70 -1.94 -12.67
CA LEU A 100 13.77 -0.49 -12.47
C LEU A 100 14.99 -0.08 -11.65
N LEU A 101 15.22 -0.75 -10.52
CA LEU A 101 16.33 -0.42 -9.64
C LEU A 101 17.70 -0.75 -10.28
N ASP A 102 17.79 -1.85 -11.03
CA ASP A 102 19.00 -2.25 -11.74
C ASP A 102 19.35 -1.29 -12.89
N THR A 103 18.34 -0.67 -13.51
CA THR A 103 18.53 0.37 -14.54
C THR A 103 18.83 1.76 -13.95
N GLY A 104 19.05 1.86 -12.64
CA GLY A 104 19.41 3.12 -11.98
C GLY A 104 18.22 4.02 -11.67
N ARG A 105 16.98 3.52 -11.79
CA ARG A 105 15.77 4.29 -11.43
C ARG A 105 15.48 4.12 -9.94
N TYR A 106 14.84 5.11 -9.33
CA TYR A 106 14.40 5.07 -7.92
C TYR A 106 12.91 5.38 -7.74
N ARG A 107 12.21 5.73 -8.83
CA ARG A 107 10.77 5.98 -8.86
C ARG A 107 10.08 4.80 -9.52
N PHE A 108 9.03 4.31 -8.89
CA PHE A 108 8.21 3.21 -9.41
C PHE A 108 7.04 3.81 -10.17
N LEU A 109 7.04 3.71 -11.49
CA LEU A 109 5.93 4.16 -12.32
C LEU A 109 5.11 2.95 -12.75
N CYS A 110 3.82 3.16 -12.99
CA CYS A 110 2.97 2.12 -13.53
C CYS A 110 3.46 1.71 -14.93
N PRO A 111 3.77 0.42 -15.19
CA PRO A 111 4.24 -0.05 -16.47
C PRO A 111 3.13 -0.23 -17.52
N TRP A 112 1.86 -0.07 -17.13
CA TRP A 112 0.74 -0.24 -18.03
C TRP A 112 0.83 0.71 -19.24
N VAL A 113 0.61 0.14 -20.42
CA VAL A 113 0.55 0.84 -21.70
C VAL A 113 -0.77 0.53 -22.40
N ASP A 114 -1.32 1.52 -23.09
CA ASP A 114 -2.56 1.37 -23.84
C ASP A 114 -2.36 0.40 -25.03
N PRO A 115 -3.08 -0.74 -25.09
CA PRO A 115 -3.00 -1.67 -26.20
C PRO A 115 -3.41 -1.07 -27.55
N ALA A 116 -4.29 -0.07 -27.54
CA ALA A 116 -4.79 0.59 -28.75
C ALA A 116 -3.89 1.75 -29.21
N ASN A 117 -3.12 2.34 -28.29
CA ASN A 117 -2.29 3.51 -28.56
C ASN A 117 -0.87 3.34 -28.01
N ALA A 118 0.00 2.69 -28.80
CA ALA A 118 1.40 2.52 -28.46
C ALA A 118 2.09 3.88 -28.23
N GLY A 119 2.33 4.22 -26.96
CA GLY A 119 2.91 5.49 -26.52
C GLY A 119 2.13 6.19 -25.40
N VAL A 120 0.88 5.78 -25.15
CA VAL A 120 0.10 6.27 -24.01
C VAL A 120 0.28 5.30 -22.84
N GLY A 121 1.02 5.73 -21.83
CA GLY A 121 1.26 4.98 -20.60
C GLY A 121 0.55 5.60 -19.39
N CYS A 122 0.39 4.82 -18.34
CA CYS A 122 -0.12 5.34 -17.07
C CYS A 122 0.95 6.22 -16.38
N PRO A 123 0.68 7.51 -16.07
CA PRO A 123 1.66 8.40 -15.45
C PRO A 123 1.76 8.21 -13.93
N ALA A 124 1.01 7.27 -13.36
CA ALA A 124 0.93 7.09 -11.91
C ALA A 124 2.26 6.60 -11.34
N GLU A 125 2.67 7.23 -10.24
CA GLU A 125 3.78 6.79 -9.42
C GLU A 125 3.25 5.96 -8.24
N TRP A 126 3.97 4.90 -7.90
CA TRP A 126 3.68 4.02 -6.78
C TRP A 126 4.61 4.32 -5.62
N ASP A 127 4.03 4.44 -4.43
CA ASP A 127 4.81 4.54 -3.21
C ASP A 127 5.55 3.22 -2.94
N PHE A 128 6.81 3.31 -2.52
CA PHE A 128 7.61 2.15 -2.17
C PHE A 128 6.98 1.35 -1.01
N VAL A 129 6.24 1.99 -0.10
CA VAL A 129 5.51 1.30 0.98
C VAL A 129 4.49 0.31 0.41
N ILE A 130 3.75 0.72 -0.63
CA ILE A 130 2.79 -0.15 -1.32
C ILE A 130 3.51 -1.27 -2.06
N VAL A 131 4.56 -0.93 -2.82
CA VAL A 131 5.37 -1.91 -3.56
C VAL A 131 5.95 -2.97 -2.64
N ARG A 132 6.53 -2.56 -1.49
CA ARG A 132 7.14 -3.44 -0.50
C ARG A 132 6.15 -4.40 0.16
N ARG A 133 4.88 -4.01 0.25
CA ARG A 133 3.80 -4.85 0.81
C ARG A 133 3.25 -5.85 -0.21
N LEU A 134 3.12 -5.43 -1.47
CA LEU A 134 2.52 -6.23 -2.55
C LEU A 134 3.50 -7.20 -3.21
N ALA A 135 4.77 -6.81 -3.32
CA ALA A 135 5.79 -7.63 -3.92
C ALA A 135 6.18 -8.78 -2.98
N VAL A 136 6.45 -9.96 -3.56
CA VAL A 136 6.94 -11.12 -2.81
C VAL A 136 8.44 -10.94 -2.56
N LEU A 137 8.80 -10.05 -1.62
CA LEU A 137 10.18 -9.75 -1.26
C LEU A 137 10.57 -10.41 0.06
N THR A 138 11.70 -11.09 0.05
CA THR A 138 12.42 -11.49 1.26
C THR A 138 12.96 -10.27 2.00
N ASP A 139 13.26 -10.41 3.30
CA ASP A 139 13.82 -9.29 4.07
C ASP A 139 15.19 -8.82 3.55
N ALA A 140 15.94 -9.71 2.90
CA ALA A 140 17.18 -9.35 2.24
C ALA A 140 16.91 -8.47 1.01
N GLU A 141 15.93 -8.83 0.18
CA GLU A 141 15.53 -8.05 -0.99
C GLU A 141 14.96 -6.69 -0.61
N LYS A 142 14.16 -6.60 0.47
CA LYS A 142 13.67 -5.31 0.99
C LYS A 142 14.81 -4.35 1.31
N ARG A 143 15.83 -4.82 2.04
CA ARG A 143 17.02 -4.01 2.38
C ARG A 143 17.80 -3.62 1.14
N GLU A 144 17.93 -4.53 0.18
CA GLU A 144 18.60 -4.26 -1.08
C GLU A 144 17.87 -3.21 -1.92
N PHE A 145 16.54 -3.26 -1.93
CA PHE A 145 15.72 -2.26 -2.61
C PHE A 145 15.89 -0.88 -1.98
N GLU A 146 15.78 -0.78 -0.65
CA GLU A 146 15.98 0.46 0.10
C GLU A 146 17.37 1.07 -0.18
N ARG A 147 18.41 0.23 -0.23
CA ARG A 147 19.77 0.64 -0.60
C ARG A 147 19.84 1.16 -2.04
N LYS A 148 19.34 0.40 -3.02
CA LYS A 148 19.38 0.78 -4.44
C LYS A 148 18.57 2.06 -4.71
N ILE A 149 17.41 2.23 -4.11
CA ILE A 149 16.60 3.45 -4.20
C ILE A 149 17.44 4.65 -3.77
N SER A 150 18.10 4.53 -2.62
CA SER A 150 18.93 5.61 -2.05
C SER A 150 20.13 5.92 -2.95
N GLU A 151 20.84 4.90 -3.43
CA GLU A 151 22.00 5.09 -4.33
C GLU A 151 21.60 5.70 -5.68
N ASN A 152 20.51 5.21 -6.27
CA ASN A 152 20.00 5.69 -7.54
C ASN A 152 19.49 7.13 -7.44
N TYR A 153 18.89 7.49 -6.30
CA TYR A 153 18.51 8.87 -6.00
C TYR A 153 19.73 9.78 -5.95
N LEU A 154 20.77 9.40 -5.19
CA LEU A 154 22.00 10.19 -5.03
C LEU A 154 22.80 10.34 -6.33
N ARG A 155 22.75 9.35 -7.24
CA ARG A 155 23.44 9.43 -8.54
C ARG A 155 22.77 10.39 -9.54
N ARG A 156 21.49 10.70 -9.34
CA ARG A 156 20.71 11.58 -10.22
C ARG A 156 20.60 13.01 -9.69
N ALA A 157 20.75 13.20 -8.38
CA ALA A 157 20.79 14.51 -7.71
C ALA A 157 22.09 15.26 -8.01
#